data_AF-A0A8J2K4B5-F1
#
_entry.id   AF-A0A8J2K4B5-F1
#
_cell.length_a   1.000
_cell.length_b   1.000
_cell.length_c   1.000
_cell.angle_alpha   90.00
_cell.angle_beta   90.00
_cell.angle_gamma   90.00
#
_symmetry.space_group_name_H-M   'P 1'
#
loop_
_entity.id
_entity.type
_entity.pdbx_description
1 polymer ?
#
loop_
_entity_poly.entity_id
_entity_poly.type
_entity_poly.pdbx_seq_one_letter_code
_entity_poly.pdbx_strand_id
1 'polypeptide(L)'
;MVLGGVELGGPLYPQVEISFASTFDGDEWSEWSDWSPCSRTCDGGITQQFRRCKSVNGCHGVSIRRKMCNMQATNSRAINGDVKRNYTCSEYNDYRNEQCRAFNGIDYKGRRRTWEAIEDADNPCALTCRAEGTDIIAKLSQKLRDGTRCKSGALHVCIDGRCE
;
A
#
# COMPACT_ATOMS: atom_id res chain seq x y z
N MET A 1 77.77 -11.54 5.12
CA MET A 1 77.55 -12.74 4.27
C MET A 1 78.07 -13.91 5.09
N VAL A 2 77.30 -14.91 5.51
CA VAL A 2 76.26 -15.72 4.84
C VAL A 2 75.29 -16.18 5.96
N LEU A 3 74.00 -15.86 5.89
CA LEU A 3 72.88 -16.68 5.37
C LEU A 3 72.76 -18.07 6.01
N GLY A 4 71.60 -18.35 6.60
CA GLY A 4 71.16 -19.70 6.94
C GLY A 4 70.04 -19.74 7.97
N GLY A 5 68.80 -19.51 7.55
CA GLY A 5 67.62 -19.84 8.36
C GLY A 5 67.33 -21.34 8.33
N VAL A 6 66.73 -21.85 9.41
CA VAL A 6 65.93 -23.08 9.41
C VAL A 6 64.78 -22.88 10.39
N GLU A 7 63.58 -22.91 9.84
CA GLU A 7 62.30 -23.03 10.54
C GLU A 7 62.21 -24.36 11.28
N LEU A 8 61.70 -24.35 12.51
CA LEU A 8 61.27 -25.57 13.21
C LEU A 8 59.85 -25.37 13.77
N GLY A 9 58.88 -25.80 12.98
CA GLY A 9 57.79 -26.70 13.40
C GLY A 9 56.87 -26.24 14.53
N GLY A 10 55.85 -25.44 14.19
CA GLY A 10 54.57 -25.47 14.91
C GLY A 10 53.73 -26.69 14.47
N PRO A 11 52.92 -27.28 15.37
CA PRO A 11 52.14 -28.47 15.04
C PRO A 11 51.12 -28.20 13.92
N LEU A 12 51.07 -29.12 12.97
CA LEU A 12 50.05 -29.25 11.93
C LEU A 12 48.70 -29.49 12.60
N TYR A 13 48.02 -28.42 12.98
CA TYR A 13 46.57 -28.47 13.10
C TYR A 13 46.01 -28.57 11.68
N PRO A 14 45.17 -29.58 11.36
CA PRO A 14 44.43 -29.53 10.12
C PRO A 14 43.64 -28.22 10.14
N GLN A 15 43.94 -27.35 9.18
CA GLN A 15 43.08 -26.23 8.82
C GLN A 15 41.78 -26.89 8.35
N VAL A 16 40.86 -27.16 9.29
CA VAL A 16 39.46 -27.18 8.93
C VAL A 16 39.19 -25.73 8.59
N GLU A 17 39.39 -25.36 7.33
CA GLU A 17 38.72 -24.22 6.75
C GLU A 17 37.24 -24.56 6.83
N ILE A 18 36.65 -24.29 8.01
CA ILE A 18 35.24 -24.02 8.08
C ILE A 18 35.15 -22.74 7.25
N SER A 19 34.82 -22.91 5.97
CA SER A 19 34.22 -21.85 5.19
C SER A 19 32.99 -21.43 6.00
N PHE A 20 33.16 -20.41 6.83
CA PHE A 20 32.05 -19.60 7.28
C PHE A 20 31.55 -18.92 6.02
N ALA A 21 30.75 -19.65 5.26
CA ALA A 21 29.79 -19.05 4.38
C ALA A 21 28.93 -18.21 5.32
N SER A 22 29.23 -16.91 5.37
CA SER A 22 28.34 -15.92 5.92
C SER A 22 27.07 -15.91 5.06
N THR A 23 26.13 -16.79 5.35
CA THR A 23 24.78 -16.74 4.79
C THR A 23 23.82 -16.21 5.85
N PHE A 24 23.94 -14.92 6.13
CA PHE A 24 22.90 -14.05 6.69
C PHE A 24 22.91 -12.85 5.72
N ASP A 25 21.89 -12.49 4.94
CA ASP A 25 20.44 -12.64 5.04
C ASP A 25 19.86 -12.97 3.66
N GLY A 26 19.81 -14.25 3.29
CA GLY A 26 19.09 -14.71 2.12
C GLY A 26 17.98 -15.65 2.55
N ASP A 27 16.73 -15.30 2.22
CA ASP A 27 15.60 -16.23 2.18
C ASP A 27 14.84 -16.58 3.48
N GLU A 28 14.76 -15.69 4.47
CA GLU A 28 13.60 -15.76 5.40
C GLU A 28 12.27 -15.73 4.63
N TRP A 29 12.24 -15.02 3.51
CA TRP A 29 11.08 -14.88 2.65
C TRP A 29 11.17 -15.71 1.37
N SER A 30 10.02 -16.08 0.81
CA SER A 30 9.93 -16.43 -0.60
C SER A 30 10.22 -15.23 -1.49
N GLU A 31 10.50 -15.51 -2.76
CA GLU A 31 10.39 -14.50 -3.78
C GLU A 31 8.99 -13.87 -3.76
N TRP A 32 8.93 -12.61 -4.18
CA TRP A 32 7.65 -11.94 -4.40
C TRP A 32 6.93 -12.62 -5.57
N SER A 33 5.62 -12.80 -5.43
CA SER A 33 4.75 -13.16 -6.54
C SER A 33 4.83 -12.13 -7.65
N ASP A 34 4.24 -12.42 -8.81
CA ASP A 34 3.89 -11.38 -9.77
C ASP A 34 2.88 -10.40 -9.19
N TRP A 35 2.87 -9.19 -9.75
CA TRP A 35 1.86 -8.18 -9.43
C TRP A 35 0.47 -8.68 -9.83
N SER A 36 -0.49 -8.53 -8.92
CA SER A 36 -1.89 -8.79 -9.22
C SER A 36 -2.36 -7.87 -10.36
N PRO A 37 -3.42 -8.25 -11.08
CA PRO A 37 -4.15 -7.30 -11.90
C PRO A 37 -4.50 -6.04 -11.08
N CYS A 38 -4.52 -4.90 -11.75
CA CYS A 38 -4.88 -3.65 -11.11
C CYS A 38 -6.35 -3.73 -10.64
N SER A 39 -6.63 -3.26 -9.43
CA SER A 39 -8.00 -3.25 -8.89
C SER A 39 -8.97 -2.41 -9.73
N ARG A 40 -8.45 -1.51 -10.55
CA ARG A 40 -9.21 -0.67 -11.49
C ARG A 40 -8.50 -0.62 -12.82
N THR A 41 -9.23 -0.56 -13.91
CA THR A 41 -8.67 -0.38 -15.26
C THR A 41 -8.29 1.07 -15.55
N CYS A 42 -8.67 2.01 -14.69
CA CYS A 42 -8.40 3.44 -14.85
C CYS A 42 -8.68 4.26 -13.59
N ASP A 43 -8.43 5.57 -13.65
CA ASP A 43 -8.70 6.52 -12.56
C ASP A 43 -7.95 6.17 -11.27
N GLY A 44 -6.79 5.50 -11.39
CA GLY A 44 -5.97 5.07 -10.26
C GLY A 44 -6.56 3.89 -9.50
N GLY A 45 -5.92 2.72 -9.63
CA GLY A 45 -6.18 1.53 -8.85
C GLY A 45 -4.93 1.07 -8.08
N ILE A 46 -5.05 -0.05 -7.37
CA ILE A 46 -3.96 -0.66 -6.62
C ILE A 46 -3.67 -2.05 -7.19
N THR A 47 -2.40 -2.37 -7.31
CA THR A 47 -1.91 -3.73 -7.55
C THR A 47 -1.10 -4.19 -6.35
N GLN A 48 -1.11 -5.50 -6.10
CA GLN A 48 -0.53 -6.12 -4.91
C GLN A 48 0.45 -7.24 -5.29
N GLN A 49 1.49 -7.40 -4.48
CA GLN A 49 2.38 -8.56 -4.52
C GLN A 49 2.44 -9.19 -3.14
N PHE A 50 2.63 -10.50 -3.13
CA PHE A 50 2.66 -11.32 -1.93
C PHE A 50 3.96 -12.10 -1.86
N ARG A 51 4.43 -12.35 -0.65
CA ARG A 51 5.52 -13.31 -0.36
C ARG A 51 5.18 -14.09 0.90
N ARG A 52 5.72 -15.30 1.02
CA ARG A 52 5.49 -16.19 2.16
C ARG A 52 6.72 -16.20 3.05
N CYS A 53 6.48 -16.18 4.36
CA CYS A 53 7.53 -16.38 5.34
C CYS A 53 7.92 -17.86 5.33
N LYS A 54 9.19 -18.16 5.09
CA LYS A 54 9.78 -19.51 5.12
C LYS A 54 10.30 -19.87 6.52
N SER A 55 10.58 -18.87 7.36
CA SER A 55 11.09 -19.06 8.72
C SER A 55 10.00 -19.42 9.73
N VAL A 56 10.27 -20.42 10.57
CA VAL A 56 9.39 -20.81 11.70
C VAL A 56 9.40 -19.75 12.80
N ASN A 57 10.48 -18.99 12.93
CA ASN A 57 10.65 -17.97 13.97
C ASN A 57 9.98 -16.63 13.61
N GLY A 58 9.20 -16.60 12.52
CA GLY A 58 8.71 -15.37 11.91
C GLY A 58 9.75 -14.74 11.00
N CYS A 59 9.31 -13.74 10.24
CA CYS A 59 10.14 -13.05 9.27
C CYS A 59 10.05 -11.55 9.47
N HIS A 60 11.17 -10.84 9.31
CA HIS A 60 11.17 -9.39 9.43
C HIS A 60 10.59 -8.71 8.18
N GLY A 61 9.70 -7.74 8.38
CA GLY A 61 9.06 -6.96 7.32
C GLY A 61 7.67 -7.46 6.88
N VAL A 62 7.18 -6.93 5.76
CA VAL A 62 5.79 -7.16 5.31
C VAL A 62 5.65 -8.35 4.37
N SER A 63 4.54 -9.08 4.45
CA SER A 63 4.18 -10.18 3.52
C SER A 63 3.45 -9.71 2.27
N ILE A 64 2.99 -8.45 2.26
CA ILE A 64 2.27 -7.81 1.15
C ILE A 64 2.91 -6.45 0.84
N ARG A 65 3.09 -6.15 -0.44
CA ARG A 65 3.41 -4.80 -0.92
C ARG A 65 2.40 -4.35 -1.97
N ARG A 66 2.15 -3.05 -2.02
CA ARG A 66 1.10 -2.46 -2.87
C ARG A 66 1.69 -1.26 -3.60
N LYS A 67 1.21 -1.00 -4.81
CA LYS A 67 1.54 0.22 -5.56
C LYS A 67 0.36 0.63 -6.43
N MET A 68 0.42 1.87 -6.91
CA MET A 68 -0.59 2.40 -7.84
C MET A 68 -0.41 1.83 -9.24
N CYS A 69 -1.54 1.72 -9.94
CA CYS A 69 -1.61 1.31 -11.33
C CYS A 69 -2.76 2.04 -12.03
N ASN A 70 -2.72 2.09 -13.36
CA ASN A 70 -3.76 2.69 -14.19
C ASN A 70 -4.12 4.14 -13.78
N MET A 71 -3.08 4.95 -13.53
CA MET A 71 -3.15 6.36 -13.09
C MET A 71 -3.52 7.36 -14.20
N GLN A 72 -4.04 6.87 -15.32
CA GLN A 72 -4.49 7.73 -16.41
C GLN A 72 -5.65 8.61 -15.93
N ALA A 73 -5.35 9.89 -15.70
CA ALA A 73 -6.28 10.90 -15.22
C ALA A 73 -7.28 11.26 -16.31
N THR A 74 -8.57 11.23 -15.99
CA THR A 74 -9.63 11.71 -16.86
C THR A 74 -9.68 13.25 -16.80
N ASN A 75 -8.68 13.93 -17.35
CA ASN A 75 -8.84 15.31 -17.83
C ASN A 75 -7.65 15.77 -18.70
N SER A 76 -7.56 15.26 -19.93
CA SER A 76 -7.03 16.14 -20.98
C SER A 76 -8.12 17.17 -21.28
N ARG A 77 -8.01 18.36 -20.69
CA ARG A 77 -8.78 19.52 -21.14
C ARG A 77 -8.51 19.67 -22.64
N ALA A 78 -9.53 19.47 -23.48
CA ALA A 78 -9.43 19.80 -24.89
C ALA A 78 -9.36 21.33 -25.01
N ILE A 79 -8.14 21.88 -25.02
CA ILE A 79 -7.90 23.20 -25.59
C ILE A 79 -7.63 22.92 -27.07
N ASN A 80 -8.58 23.27 -27.93
CA ASN A 80 -8.58 23.06 -29.39
C ASN A 80 -9.05 21.67 -29.89
N GLY A 81 -10.27 21.28 -29.50
CA GLY A 81 -11.21 20.68 -30.47
C GLY A 81 -11.04 19.22 -30.93
N ASP A 82 -9.92 18.54 -30.71
CA ASP A 82 -9.75 17.16 -31.23
C ASP A 82 -9.08 16.20 -30.24
N VAL A 83 -9.88 15.61 -29.33
CA VAL A 83 -9.54 14.33 -28.68
C VAL A 83 -10.80 13.47 -28.56
N LYS A 84 -11.08 12.66 -29.59
CA LYS A 84 -11.99 11.51 -29.47
C LYS A 84 -11.25 10.32 -28.85
N ARG A 85 -11.14 10.31 -27.53
CA ARG A 85 -11.16 9.06 -26.75
C ARG A 85 -12.08 9.25 -25.57
N ASN A 86 -13.35 8.94 -25.80
CA ASN A 86 -14.37 8.86 -24.76
C ASN A 86 -14.11 7.61 -23.89
N TYR A 87 -13.05 7.68 -23.08
CA TYR A 87 -12.83 6.76 -21.98
C TYR A 87 -13.14 7.52 -20.69
N THR A 88 -14.42 7.79 -20.50
CA THR A 88 -14.95 8.16 -19.19
C THR A 88 -14.88 6.90 -18.35
N CYS A 89 -13.91 6.83 -17.44
CA CYS A 89 -14.06 5.99 -16.27
C CYS A 89 -15.37 6.43 -15.64
N SER A 90 -16.41 5.59 -15.76
CA SER A 90 -17.76 5.85 -15.28
C SER A 90 -17.70 6.69 -14.01
N GLU A 91 -18.33 7.87 -14.09
CA GLU A 91 -18.16 8.99 -13.18
C GLU A 91 -17.94 8.53 -11.74
N TYR A 92 -16.80 8.94 -11.18
CA TYR A 92 -16.67 9.22 -9.76
C TYR A 92 -17.37 8.17 -8.88
N ASN A 93 -16.93 6.90 -8.95
CA ASN A 93 -17.31 5.91 -7.95
C ASN A 93 -16.96 6.51 -6.59
N ASP A 94 -17.98 6.95 -5.87
CA ASP A 94 -17.89 7.65 -4.62
C ASP A 94 -17.56 6.63 -3.51
N TYR A 95 -16.41 5.97 -3.66
CA TYR A 95 -15.93 4.92 -2.77
C TYR A 95 -15.89 5.40 -1.34
N ARG A 96 -15.59 6.69 -1.14
CA ARG A 96 -15.61 7.29 0.19
C ARG A 96 -17.03 7.32 0.75
N ASN A 97 -18.02 7.75 -0.04
CA ASN A 97 -19.41 7.78 0.40
C ASN A 97 -20.05 6.40 0.51
N GLU A 98 -19.69 5.43 -0.34
CA GLU A 98 -20.08 4.02 -0.16
C GLU A 98 -19.67 3.52 1.24
N GLN A 99 -18.47 3.88 1.68
CA GLN A 99 -17.96 3.53 3.01
C GLN A 99 -18.72 4.23 4.13
N CYS A 100 -19.13 5.50 3.97
CA CYS A 100 -20.00 6.17 4.94
C CYS A 100 -21.41 5.56 4.95
N ARG A 101 -21.98 5.28 3.77
CA ARG A 101 -23.32 4.68 3.60
C ARG A 101 -23.43 3.29 4.22
N ALA A 102 -22.32 2.56 4.36
CA ALA A 102 -22.28 1.30 5.10
C ALA A 102 -22.68 1.44 6.58
N PHE A 103 -22.61 2.66 7.15
CA PHE A 103 -23.05 2.96 8.51
C PHE A 103 -24.49 3.51 8.58
N ASN A 104 -25.18 3.65 7.45
CA ASN A 104 -26.56 4.12 7.44
C ASN A 104 -27.46 3.16 8.20
N GLY A 105 -28.28 3.71 9.10
CA GLY A 105 -29.17 2.90 9.93
C GLY A 105 -28.48 2.15 11.07
N ILE A 106 -27.16 2.27 11.24
CA ILE A 106 -26.48 1.84 12.47
C ILE A 106 -26.65 2.95 13.50
N ASP A 107 -26.96 2.58 14.75
CA ASP A 107 -27.10 3.55 15.83
C ASP A 107 -25.77 4.24 16.15
N TYR A 108 -25.78 5.57 16.10
CA TYR A 108 -24.67 6.41 16.51
C TYR A 108 -25.13 7.34 17.64
N LYS A 109 -24.57 7.13 18.84
CA LYS A 109 -24.98 7.85 20.06
C LYS A 109 -26.50 7.78 20.31
N GLY A 110 -27.09 6.59 20.11
CA GLY A 110 -28.50 6.32 20.36
C GLY A 110 -29.47 6.86 19.30
N ARG A 111 -28.98 7.25 18.12
CA ARG A 111 -29.83 7.64 16.98
C ARG A 111 -29.29 7.04 15.69
N ARG A 112 -30.20 6.48 14.87
CA ARG A 112 -29.92 6.12 13.48
C ARG A 112 -29.67 7.37 12.65
N ARG A 113 -28.65 7.33 11.81
CA ARG A 113 -28.24 8.44 10.95
C ARG A 113 -28.13 7.99 9.49
N THR A 114 -28.21 8.97 8.60
CA THR A 114 -27.77 8.87 7.22
C THR A 114 -26.47 9.64 7.11
N TRP A 115 -25.45 9.01 6.51
CA TRP A 115 -24.09 9.51 6.46
C TRP A 115 -23.68 9.83 5.03
N GLU A 116 -22.97 10.95 4.89
CA GLU A 116 -22.33 11.38 3.67
C GLU A 116 -20.83 11.57 3.92
N ALA A 117 -20.00 11.15 2.97
CA ALA A 117 -18.56 11.35 3.05
C ALA A 117 -18.16 12.82 2.94
N ILE A 118 -17.17 13.21 3.75
CA ILE A 118 -16.46 14.49 3.60
C ILE A 118 -14.96 14.26 3.52
N GLU A 119 -14.25 15.17 2.85
CA GLU A 119 -12.78 15.15 2.85
C GLU A 119 -12.26 15.79 4.14
N ASP A 120 -11.35 15.10 4.82
CA ASP A 120 -10.61 15.63 5.94
C ASP A 120 -9.22 16.04 5.42
N ALA A 121 -8.91 17.33 5.46
CA ALA A 121 -7.65 17.86 4.92
C ALA A 121 -6.43 17.38 5.72
N ASP A 122 -6.60 17.17 7.02
CA ASP A 122 -5.56 16.74 7.96
C ASP A 122 -5.38 15.22 7.91
N ASN A 123 -6.49 14.49 7.74
CA ASN A 123 -6.51 13.03 7.68
C ASN A 123 -7.26 12.52 6.43
N PRO A 124 -6.72 12.72 5.21
CA PRO A 124 -7.44 12.45 3.96
C PRO A 124 -7.77 10.97 3.73
N CYS A 125 -7.11 10.08 4.47
CA CYS A 125 -7.33 8.63 4.46
C CYS A 125 -8.05 8.09 5.69
N ALA A 126 -8.64 8.96 6.52
CA ALA A 126 -9.65 8.59 7.51
C ALA A 126 -11.05 8.61 6.89
N LEU A 127 -11.95 7.75 7.39
CA LEU A 127 -13.36 7.81 7.01
C LEU A 127 -14.07 8.83 7.89
N THR A 128 -14.14 10.07 7.40
CA THR A 128 -14.88 11.15 8.04
C THR A 128 -16.22 11.34 7.34
N CYS A 129 -17.30 11.25 8.10
CA CYS A 129 -18.67 11.30 7.60
C CYS A 129 -19.46 12.40 8.33
N ARG A 130 -20.31 13.10 7.58
CA ARG A 130 -21.28 14.05 8.10
C ARG A 130 -22.65 13.39 8.15
N ALA A 131 -23.38 13.57 9.24
CA ALA A 131 -24.76 13.10 9.34
C ALA A 131 -25.70 14.10 8.66
N GLU A 132 -26.54 13.60 7.74
CA GLU A 132 -27.48 14.40 6.96
C GLU A 132 -28.42 15.23 7.86
N GLY A 133 -28.65 16.49 7.49
CA GLY A 133 -29.52 17.42 8.22
C GLY A 133 -28.99 17.85 9.58
N THR A 134 -27.70 17.64 9.88
CA THR A 134 -27.07 18.04 11.14
C THR A 134 -25.64 18.52 10.94
N ASP A 135 -25.07 19.19 11.96
CA ASP A 135 -23.65 19.58 11.99
C ASP A 135 -22.74 18.49 12.57
N ILE A 136 -23.25 17.26 12.74
CA ILE A 136 -22.47 16.17 13.30
C ILE A 136 -21.50 15.65 12.25
N ILE A 137 -20.20 15.83 12.53
CA ILE A 137 -19.10 15.21 11.81
C ILE A 137 -18.50 14.13 12.71
N ALA A 138 -18.30 12.93 12.16
CA ALA A 138 -17.76 11.80 12.88
C ALA A 138 -16.70 11.07 12.05
N LYS A 139 -15.60 10.71 12.69
CA LYS A 139 -14.61 9.77 12.14
C LYS A 139 -15.09 8.35 12.42
N LEU A 140 -15.78 7.74 11.44
CA LEU A 140 -16.38 6.41 11.58
C LEU A 140 -15.37 5.27 11.42
N SER A 141 -14.23 5.53 10.75
CA SER A 141 -13.10 4.60 10.69
C SER A 141 -11.77 5.36 10.64
N GLN A 142 -10.74 4.75 11.22
CA GLN A 142 -9.37 5.28 11.16
C GLN A 142 -8.79 5.24 9.74
N LYS A 143 -9.26 4.31 8.89
CA LYS A 143 -8.74 4.08 7.54
C LYS A 143 -9.88 3.98 6.53
N LEU A 144 -9.74 4.70 5.43
CA LEU A 144 -10.44 4.42 4.19
C LEU A 144 -9.92 3.12 3.59
N ARG A 145 -10.79 2.44 2.85
CA ARG A 145 -10.47 1.26 2.06
C ARG A 145 -9.38 1.61 1.06
N ASP A 146 -8.41 0.71 0.94
CA ASP A 146 -7.34 0.82 -0.04
C ASP A 146 -7.88 1.13 -1.44
N GLY A 147 -7.33 2.15 -2.08
CA GLY A 147 -7.69 2.59 -3.43
C GLY A 147 -8.72 3.71 -3.46
N THR A 148 -9.27 4.09 -2.31
CA THR A 148 -10.08 5.32 -2.19
C THR A 148 -9.20 6.53 -2.46
N ARG A 149 -9.65 7.49 -3.28
CA ARG A 149 -8.92 8.74 -3.50
C ARG A 149 -8.71 9.49 -2.19
N CYS A 150 -7.51 10.02 -1.97
CA CYS A 150 -7.25 10.83 -0.78
C CYS A 150 -7.88 12.22 -0.88
N LYS A 151 -7.82 12.83 -2.07
CA LYS A 151 -8.29 14.19 -2.32
C LYS A 151 -8.94 14.25 -3.70
N SER A 152 -10.03 14.99 -3.79
CA SER A 152 -10.71 15.28 -5.04
C SER A 152 -9.75 15.97 -6.02
N GLY A 153 -9.73 15.51 -7.28
CA GLY A 153 -8.88 16.06 -8.32
C GLY A 153 -7.40 15.65 -8.28
N ALA A 154 -6.97 14.87 -7.28
CA ALA A 154 -5.62 14.29 -7.22
C ALA A 154 -5.64 12.78 -7.57
N LEU A 155 -4.55 12.28 -8.14
CA LEU A 155 -4.41 10.86 -8.49
C LEU A 155 -4.08 9.96 -7.29
N HIS A 156 -3.59 10.55 -6.21
CA HIS A 156 -3.22 9.88 -4.97
C HIS A 156 -4.38 9.10 -4.34
N VAL A 157 -4.09 7.90 -3.85
CA VAL A 157 -5.05 6.98 -3.23
C VAL A 157 -4.56 6.53 -1.86
N CYS A 158 -5.51 6.17 -1.02
CA CYS A 158 -5.25 5.65 0.30
C CYS A 158 -4.73 4.22 0.22
N ILE A 159 -3.60 3.96 0.89
CA ILE A 159 -2.99 2.64 1.04
C ILE A 159 -2.58 2.50 2.50
N ASP A 160 -3.19 1.56 3.21
CA ASP A 160 -2.96 1.33 4.64
C ASP A 160 -3.18 2.57 5.54
N GLY A 161 -4.09 3.46 5.13
CA GLY A 161 -4.38 4.71 5.86
C GLY A 161 -3.40 5.85 5.59
N ARG A 162 -2.42 5.67 4.70
CA ARG A 162 -1.59 6.76 4.18
C ARG A 162 -2.01 7.14 2.78
N CYS A 163 -1.82 8.42 2.45
CA CYS A 163 -2.01 8.89 1.10
C CYS A 163 -0.70 8.72 0.33
N GLU A 164 -0.72 7.85 -0.67
CA GLU A 164 0.44 7.53 -1.52
C GLU A 164 0.31 8.20 -2.88
#